data_AF-A0A4R6K3I5-F1
#
_entry.id   AF-A0A4R6K3I5-F1
#
_cell.length_a   1.000
_cell.length_b   1.000
_cell.length_c   1.000
_cell.angle_alpha   90.00
_cell.angle_beta   90.00
_cell.angle_gamma   90.00
#
_symmetry.space_group_name_H-M   'P 1'
#
loop_
_entity.id
_entity.type
_entity.pdbx_description
1 polymer ?
#
loop_
_entity_poly.entity_id
_entity_poly.type
_entity_poly.pdbx_seq_one_letter_code
_entity_poly.pdbx_strand_id
1 'polypeptide(L)'
;MNAVAASSEWIAPDGVRQPGGEVHAWRQGTNQTVCGLQLSRTRLRRFPHVPFDFRATDMVTPEDQVRHICPRCVAATSKRGQSKSWTRVSPRP
;
A
#
# COMPACT_ATOMS: atom_id res chain seq x y z
N MET A 1 10.99 5.13 -2.47
CA MET A 1 9.55 5.07 -2.76
C MET A 1 9.11 3.61 -2.75
N ASN A 2 7.86 3.30 -2.38
CA ASN A 2 7.34 1.94 -2.46
C ASN A 2 6.42 1.82 -3.68
N ALA A 3 6.49 0.70 -4.38
CA ALA A 3 5.63 0.35 -5.49
C ALA A 3 4.58 -0.69 -5.04
N VAL A 4 3.67 -1.05 -5.94
CA VAL A 4 2.63 -2.04 -5.66
C VAL A 4 3.09 -3.45 -6.05
N ALA A 5 2.77 -4.42 -5.22
CA ALA A 5 2.69 -5.84 -5.58
C ALA A 5 1.26 -6.33 -5.35
N ALA A 6 0.69 -7.06 -6.32
CA ALA A 6 -0.73 -7.42 -6.28
C ALA A 6 -1.02 -8.87 -6.67
N SER A 7 -2.13 -9.43 -6.17
CA SER A 7 -2.51 -10.82 -6.43
C SER A 7 -3.14 -11.03 -7.81
N SER A 8 -3.73 -9.98 -8.41
CA SER A 8 -4.24 -10.02 -9.78
C SER A 8 -3.86 -8.77 -10.56
N GLU A 9 -4.23 -8.75 -11.83
CA GLU A 9 -4.00 -7.64 -12.73
C GLU A 9 -5.11 -7.51 -13.76
N TRP A 10 -5.25 -6.31 -14.29
CA TRP A 10 -6.15 -6.00 -15.39
C TRP A 10 -5.47 -5.01 -16.34
N ILE A 11 -5.98 -4.92 -17.57
CA ILE A 11 -5.49 -3.97 -18.57
C ILE A 11 -6.44 -2.78 -18.60
N ALA A 12 -5.91 -1.59 -18.32
CA ALA A 12 -6.68 -0.35 -18.36
C ALA A 12 -6.95 0.09 -19.80
N PRO A 13 -7.89 1.03 -20.03
CA PRO A 13 -8.23 1.51 -21.38
C PRO A 13 -7.05 2.10 -22.17
N ASP A 14 -6.01 2.56 -21.47
CA ASP A 14 -4.75 3.04 -22.03
C ASP A 14 -3.78 1.92 -22.42
N GLY A 15 -4.18 0.66 -22.23
CA GLY A 15 -3.36 -0.54 -22.50
C GLY A 15 -2.35 -0.86 -21.41
N VAL A 16 -2.30 -0.10 -20.31
CA VAL A 16 -1.32 -0.31 -19.24
C VAL A 16 -1.83 -1.33 -18.23
N ARG A 17 -0.94 -2.22 -17.78
CA ARG A 17 -1.25 -3.18 -16.72
C ARG A 17 -1.40 -2.48 -15.38
N GLN A 18 -2.54 -2.69 -14.74
CA GLN A 18 -2.87 -2.14 -13.43
C GLN A 18 -3.04 -3.27 -12.40
N PRO A 19 -2.71 -3.02 -11.12
CA PRO A 19 -2.91 -3.98 -10.05
C PRO A 19 -4.40 -4.20 -9.78
N GLY A 20 -4.74 -5.43 -9.38
CA GLY A 20 -6.07 -5.78 -8.89
C GLY A 20 -5.99 -6.77 -7.72
N GLY A 21 -7.14 -7.10 -7.16
CA GLY A 21 -7.24 -8.04 -6.05
C GLY A 21 -6.64 -7.47 -4.76
N GLU A 22 -5.75 -8.22 -4.12
CA GLU A 22 -5.08 -7.77 -2.90
C GLU A 22 -3.78 -7.06 -3.24
N VAL A 23 -3.59 -5.85 -2.70
CA VAL A 23 -2.41 -5.01 -2.94
C VAL A 23 -1.56 -4.84 -1.69
N HIS A 24 -0.24 -4.90 -1.91
CA HIS A 24 0.79 -4.72 -0.88
C HIS A 24 1.83 -3.70 -1.33
N ALA A 25 2.39 -3.01 -0.35
CA ALA A 25 3.57 -2.19 -0.56
C ALA A 25 4.78 -3.09 -0.80
N TRP A 26 5.57 -2.76 -1.81
CA TRP A 26 6.78 -3.47 -2.19
C TRP A 26 7.92 -2.49 -2.44
N ARG A 27 9.12 -2.81 -1.95
CA ARG A 27 10.34 -2.06 -2.27
C ARG A 27 10.95 -2.62 -3.54
N GLN A 28 11.01 -1.82 -4.60
CA GLN A 28 11.62 -2.23 -5.86
C GLN A 28 13.03 -2.79 -5.63
N GLY A 29 13.38 -3.86 -6.34
CA GLY A 29 14.65 -4.58 -6.16
C GLY A 29 14.65 -5.64 -5.04
N THR A 30 13.63 -5.72 -4.19
CA THR A 30 13.50 -6.81 -3.21
C THR A 30 12.57 -7.91 -3.71
N ASN A 31 12.66 -9.13 -3.13
CA ASN A 31 11.71 -10.20 -3.38
C ASN A 31 10.61 -10.32 -2.31
N GLN A 32 10.40 -9.26 -1.53
CA GLN A 32 9.50 -9.28 -0.36
C GLN A 32 8.71 -7.98 -0.24
N THR A 33 7.43 -8.07 0.11
CA THR A 33 6.60 -6.91 0.46
C THR A 33 7.04 -6.29 1.78
N VAL A 34 6.64 -5.04 2.03
CA VAL A 34 6.97 -4.33 3.27
C VAL A 34 6.37 -5.03 4.51
N CYS A 35 5.25 -5.75 4.36
CA CYS A 35 4.66 -6.52 5.46
C CYS A 35 5.29 -7.92 5.66
N GLY A 36 6.28 -8.30 4.83
CA GLY A 36 7.05 -9.53 5.00
C GLY A 36 6.68 -10.69 4.07
N LEU A 37 5.75 -10.51 3.14
CA LEU A 37 5.36 -11.58 2.20
C LEU A 37 6.40 -11.74 1.09
N GLN A 38 6.86 -12.97 0.85
CA GLN A 38 7.75 -13.28 -0.26
C GLN A 38 6.95 -13.38 -1.56
N LEU A 39 7.32 -12.61 -2.59
CA LEU A 39 6.56 -12.48 -3.84
C LEU A 39 6.43 -13.83 -4.58
N SER A 40 7.51 -14.60 -4.66
CA SER A 40 7.52 -15.90 -5.34
C SER A 40 6.58 -16.92 -4.67
N ARG A 41 6.48 -16.92 -3.34
CA ARG A 41 5.63 -17.86 -2.58
C ARG A 41 4.16 -17.46 -2.59
N THR A 42 3.90 -16.14 -2.60
CA THR A 42 2.54 -15.58 -2.55
C THR A 42 1.95 -15.28 -3.93
N ARG A 43 2.72 -15.56 -5.00
CA ARG A 43 2.32 -15.34 -6.40
C ARG A 43 1.87 -13.89 -6.68
N LEU A 44 2.43 -12.93 -5.95
CA LEU A 44 2.18 -11.51 -6.17
C LEU A 44 2.95 -11.02 -7.41
N ARG A 45 2.25 -10.34 -8.31
CA ARG A 45 2.80 -9.66 -9.49
C ARG A 45 3.37 -8.30 -9.07
N ARG A 46 4.42 -7.85 -9.76
CA ARG A 46 5.15 -6.60 -9.46
C ARG A 46 4.69 -5.49 -10.40
N PHE A 47 4.39 -4.32 -9.84
CA PHE A 47 3.98 -3.12 -10.58
C PHE A 47 4.91 -1.96 -10.24
N PRO A 48 6.14 -1.92 -10.79
CA PRO A 48 7.13 -0.90 -10.45
C PRO A 48 6.67 0.52 -10.84
N HIS A 49 5.83 0.66 -11.86
CA HIS A 49 5.29 1.95 -12.30
C HIS A 49 4.12 2.47 -11.45
N VAL A 50 3.56 1.65 -10.55
CA VAL A 50 2.43 2.04 -9.71
C VAL A 50 2.92 2.32 -8.29
N PRO A 51 2.83 3.57 -7.80
CA PRO A 51 3.22 3.90 -6.44
C PRO A 51 2.23 3.32 -5.42
N PHE A 52 2.72 2.93 -4.25
CA PHE A 52 1.86 2.54 -3.14
C PHE A 52 1.53 3.78 -2.28
N ASP A 53 0.47 4.50 -2.66
CA ASP A 53 0.05 5.76 -2.02
C ASP A 53 -1.26 5.65 -1.20
N PHE A 54 -1.71 4.43 -0.94
CA PHE A 54 -2.91 4.16 -0.15
C PHE A 54 -2.82 4.67 1.29
N ARG A 55 -3.95 5.16 1.80
CA ARG A 55 -4.16 5.70 3.15
C ARG A 55 -5.13 4.85 3.94
N ALA A 56 -5.07 4.97 5.27
CA ALA A 56 -5.97 4.23 6.17
C ALA A 56 -7.45 4.63 6.02
N THR A 57 -7.72 5.79 5.41
CA THR A 57 -9.06 6.31 5.14
C THR A 57 -9.61 5.84 3.80
N ASP A 58 -8.80 5.21 2.95
CA ASP A 58 -9.26 4.77 1.64
C ASP A 58 -10.25 3.62 1.80
N MET A 59 -11.39 3.74 1.13
CA MET A 59 -12.42 2.71 1.09
C MET A 59 -12.40 2.04 -0.27
N VAL A 60 -12.50 0.72 -0.26
CA VAL A 60 -12.65 -0.10 -1.46
C VAL A 60 -14.14 -0.35 -1.71
N THR A 61 -14.58 -0.11 -2.93
CA THR A 61 -15.94 -0.32 -3.41
C THR A 61 -16.03 -1.61 -4.24
N PRO A 62 -17.23 -2.20 -4.43
CA PRO A 62 -17.41 -3.39 -5.26
C PRO A 62 -16.97 -3.24 -6.71
N GLU A 63 -17.01 -2.01 -7.23
CA GLU A 63 -16.65 -1.65 -8.59
C GLU A 63 -15.12 -1.56 -8.78
N ASP A 64 -14.37 -1.46 -7.68
CA ASP A 64 -12.92 -1.37 -7.73
C ASP A 64 -12.26 -2.69 -8.11
N GLN A 65 -11.24 -2.58 -8.96
CA GLN A 65 -10.40 -3.72 -9.33
C GLN A 65 -9.49 -4.15 -8.18
N VAL A 66 -9.05 -3.20 -7.36
CA VAL A 66 -8.38 -3.46 -6.09
C VAL A 66 -9.45 -3.79 -5.06
N ARG A 67 -9.41 -5.00 -4.50
CA ARG A 67 -10.42 -5.54 -3.58
C ARG A 67 -9.99 -5.49 -2.13
N HIS A 68 -8.69 -5.49 -1.87
CA HIS A 68 -8.15 -5.45 -0.52
C HIS A 68 -6.82 -4.70 -0.51
N ILE A 69 -6.68 -3.73 0.40
CA ILE A 69 -5.44 -3.01 0.62
C ILE A 69 -4.85 -3.50 1.93
N CYS A 70 -3.64 -4.06 1.91
CA CYS A 70 -3.05 -4.64 3.11
C CYS A 70 -2.83 -3.58 4.21
N PRO A 71 -3.52 -3.64 5.37
CA PRO A 71 -3.45 -2.60 6.39
C PRO A 71 -2.07 -2.48 7.03
N ARG A 72 -1.32 -3.59 7.11
CA ARG A 72 0.09 -3.59 7.58
C ARG A 72 0.99 -2.79 6.65
N CYS A 73 0.77 -2.90 5.34
CA CYS A 73 1.51 -2.11 4.36
C CYS A 73 1.15 -0.64 4.47
N VAL A 74 -0.14 -0.30 4.55
CA VAL A 74 -0.61 1.09 4.75
C VAL A 74 0.01 1.70 6.00
N ALA A 75 -0.01 0.99 7.15
CA ALA A 75 0.61 1.48 8.38
C ALA A 75 2.13 1.71 8.23
N ALA A 76 2.83 0.81 7.54
CA ALA A 76 4.28 0.89 7.35
C ALA A 76 4.71 1.94 6.32
N THR A 77 3.85 2.30 5.36
CA THR A 77 4.14 3.30 4.32
C THR A 77 3.57 4.66 4.62
N SER A 78 2.52 4.74 5.44
CA SER A 78 2.02 6.00 5.95
C SER A 78 3.15 6.67 6.74
N LYS A 79 3.62 7.81 6.24
CA LYS A 79 4.31 8.74 7.13
C LYS A 79 3.30 9.04 8.23
N ARG A 80 3.64 8.79 9.50
CA ARG A 80 2.93 9.37 10.63
C ARG A 80 2.91 10.87 10.37
N GLY A 81 1.85 11.37 9.75
CA GLY A 81 1.75 12.75 9.34
C GLY A 81 1.86 13.55 10.61
N GLN A 82 2.98 14.28 10.76
CA GLN A 82 3.23 15.31 11.78
C GLN A 82 2.18 15.28 12.89
N SER A 83 2.20 14.24 13.71
CA SER A 83 1.29 14.21 14.84
C SER A 83 1.80 15.36 15.69
N LYS A 84 1.07 16.48 15.72
CA LYS A 84 1.25 17.53 16.72
C LYS A 84 1.42 16.77 18.02
N SER A 85 2.64 16.74 18.55
CA SER A 85 2.92 16.06 19.81
C SER A 85 1.91 16.63 20.79
N TRP A 86 1.09 15.78 21.38
CA TRP A 86 0.19 16.22 22.42
C TRP A 86 1.04 16.69 23.60
N THR A 87 1.32 17.98 23.65
CA THR A 87 2.08 18.60 24.73
C THR A 87 1.08 18.96 25.82
N ARG A 88 1.09 18.20 26.93
CA ARG A 88 0.43 18.65 28.15
C ARG A 88 1.23 19.81 28.73
N VAL A 89 0.73 21.02 28.56
CA VAL A 89 1.18 22.16 29.37
C VAL A 89 0.37 22.10 30.66
N SER A 90 0.99 21.67 31.75
CA SER A 90 0.44 21.81 33.10
C SER A 90 0.98 23.11 33.70
N PRO A 91 0.28 24.25 33.60
CA PRO A 91 0.68 25.43 34.35
C PRO A 91 0.47 25.14 35.84
N ARG A 92 1.56 25.12 36.61
CA ARG A 92 1.50 25.05 38.08
C ARG A 92 1.30 26.46 38.63
N PRO A 93 0.34 26.69 39.56
CA PRO A 93 0.38 27.81 40.50
C PRO A 93 1.54 27.67 41.49
#